data_AF-A0A3S2TSH4-F1
#
_entry.id   AF-A0A3S2TSH4-F1
#
_cell.length_a   1.000
_cell.length_b   1.000
_cell.length_c   1.000
_cell.angle_alpha   90.00
_cell.angle_beta   90.00
_cell.angle_gamma   90.00
#
_symmetry.space_group_name_H-M   'P 1'
#
loop_
_entity.id
_entity.type
_entity.pdbx_description
1 polymer ?
#
loop_
_entity_poly.entity_id
_entity_poly.type
_entity_poly.pdbx_seq_one_letter_code
_entity_poly.pdbx_strand_id
1 'polypeptide(L)'
;MVYLLSLLALTLNPFVWKTYSRSKAFLYTQLLRVMVGAFIIFVLTYFQLVDYSVQAAIKFGLFYVALFFLGDLLYKKAKGFYYTSYLGIAMLLASAYFQFAYPFTIANDKYDFVAAKATIAQDKEESTDEQHIAVVPEKYARYRSEKKLGELSHASYYDLGHSTLQKIDDHLYWVTPIEYTGFFKWMKNQPVPGFIKMSAEDENKDAVLVKSEMTYVPSAYFHEDLKRLVRKTHKDHVLLEASFEPDDNDKPYYVVPYGDYNKFRQIVDVKGIYIIDPANGEVKDYKMNEIPDFIDHVIPTSVAEDWNEWYGKYIHGFWNTIFSKEDIKVPTEWEDIDEVNGVFNKDLALNWSTDFTRPNSDSGSMVGYSLINARSGKLTFYEEANGSLNGKSAINVAEKTFRAEKYEAGTPILYTIYGQFTWVVPLMDSNSVLRQIVLVNAKDEKIYSYSNEKSKLFNDYKYAIATLLKDDNTVPNNIADLKDLNGKISYVYKSEMEGSTVVRFMVEGDKRIFQVSSNDFPYSIFLDKGMNVNVKFIDTEETVVTVQELVIDGFK
;
A
#
# COMPACT_ATOMS: atom_id res chain seq x y z
N MET A 1 1.27 -38.79 1.35
CA MET A 1 1.47 -38.74 2.82
C MET A 1 0.36 -37.95 3.52
N VAL A 2 0.02 -36.71 3.10
CA VAL A 2 -1.02 -35.89 3.75
C VAL A 2 -2.40 -36.58 3.86
N TYR A 3 -2.83 -37.33 2.84
CA TYR A 3 -4.10 -38.07 2.86
C TYR A 3 -4.18 -39.18 3.92
N LEU A 4 -3.05 -39.62 4.49
CA LEU A 4 -3.07 -40.55 5.63
C LEU A 4 -3.70 -39.93 6.87
N LEU A 5 -3.73 -38.59 6.97
CA LEU A 5 -4.46 -37.89 8.03
C LEU A 5 -5.97 -38.17 7.99
N SER A 6 -6.53 -38.62 6.86
CA SER A 6 -7.93 -39.04 6.78
C SER A 6 -8.26 -40.22 7.70
N LEU A 7 -7.26 -41.02 8.09
CA LEU A 7 -7.42 -42.10 9.06
C LEU A 7 -7.76 -41.59 10.47
N LEU A 8 -7.46 -40.32 10.78
CA LEU A 8 -7.89 -39.68 12.03
C LEU A 8 -9.41 -39.50 12.10
N ALA A 9 -10.12 -39.62 10.98
CA ALA A 9 -11.59 -39.61 10.96
C ALA A 9 -12.18 -40.92 11.49
N LEU A 10 -11.41 -42.02 11.55
CA LEU A 10 -11.88 -43.29 12.10
C LEU A 10 -12.22 -43.14 13.59
N THR A 11 -13.15 -43.97 14.06
CA THR A 11 -13.29 -44.21 15.50
C THR A 11 -11.97 -44.79 16.02
N LEU A 12 -11.24 -44.06 16.86
CA LEU A 12 -9.96 -44.54 17.42
C LEU A 12 -10.16 -45.30 18.74
N ASN A 13 -11.40 -45.50 19.18
CA ASN A 13 -11.72 -46.19 20.42
C ASN A 13 -11.73 -47.73 20.23
N PRO A 14 -10.76 -48.48 20.79
CA PRO A 14 -10.68 -49.92 20.60
C PRO A 14 -11.87 -50.69 21.19
N PHE A 15 -12.53 -50.16 22.22
CA PHE A 15 -13.73 -50.78 22.80
C PHE A 15 -14.93 -50.73 21.85
N VAL A 16 -15.06 -49.64 21.08
CA VAL A 16 -16.09 -49.51 20.05
C VAL A 16 -15.84 -50.54 18.94
N TRP A 17 -14.60 -50.70 18.49
CA TRP A 17 -14.24 -51.74 17.52
C TRP A 17 -14.52 -53.15 18.05
N LYS A 18 -14.22 -53.44 19.32
CA LYS A 18 -14.53 -54.74 19.93
C LYS A 18 -16.02 -55.06 19.90
N THR A 19 -16.88 -54.07 20.17
CA THR A 19 -18.34 -54.25 20.18
C THR A 19 -18.97 -54.29 18.78
N TYR A 20 -18.48 -53.47 17.84
CA TYR A 20 -19.16 -53.23 16.56
C TYR A 20 -18.42 -53.75 15.32
N SER A 21 -17.22 -54.33 15.43
CA SER A 21 -16.42 -54.82 14.29
C SER A 21 -17.14 -55.79 13.35
N ARG A 22 -18.11 -56.56 13.85
CA ARG A 22 -18.90 -57.50 13.05
C ARG A 22 -20.13 -56.85 12.37
N SER A 23 -20.45 -55.61 12.70
CA SER A 23 -21.58 -54.88 12.13
C SER A 23 -21.20 -54.28 10.78
N LYS A 24 -21.89 -54.70 9.71
CA LYS A 24 -21.72 -54.10 8.38
C LYS A 24 -21.96 -52.58 8.41
N ALA A 25 -22.99 -52.14 9.13
CA ALA A 25 -23.31 -50.72 9.26
C ALA A 25 -22.15 -49.93 9.88
N PHE A 26 -21.46 -50.48 10.90
CA PHE A 26 -20.29 -49.85 11.50
C PHE A 26 -19.11 -49.78 10.51
N LEU A 27 -18.84 -50.85 9.76
CA LEU A 27 -17.78 -50.83 8.75
C LEU A 27 -18.06 -49.80 7.64
N TYR A 28 -19.32 -49.66 7.21
CA TYR A 28 -19.73 -48.63 6.25
C TYR A 28 -19.60 -47.21 6.82
N THR A 29 -19.93 -46.98 8.10
CA THR A 29 -19.74 -45.64 8.71
C THR A 29 -18.26 -45.29 8.84
N GLN A 30 -17.38 -46.25 9.16
CA GLN A 30 -15.94 -46.00 9.20
C GLN A 30 -15.37 -45.70 7.81
N LEU A 31 -15.79 -46.44 6.77
CA LEU A 31 -15.42 -46.14 5.39
C LEU A 31 -15.89 -44.74 4.98
N LEU A 32 -17.14 -44.39 5.29
CA LEU A 32 -17.68 -43.06 5.02
C LEU A 32 -16.89 -41.96 5.73
N ARG A 33 -16.53 -42.15 7.00
CA ARG A 33 -15.70 -41.18 7.75
C ARG A 33 -14.34 -40.95 7.09
N VAL A 34 -13.66 -42.00 6.64
CA VAL A 34 -12.39 -41.86 5.91
C VAL A 34 -12.59 -41.14 4.58
N MET A 35 -13.66 -41.44 3.83
CA MET A 35 -13.96 -40.73 2.57
C MET A 35 -14.25 -39.24 2.82
N VAL A 36 -15.03 -38.91 3.86
CA VAL A 36 -15.29 -37.52 4.25
C VAL A 36 -14.00 -36.83 4.72
N GLY A 37 -13.17 -37.51 5.52
CA GLY A 37 -11.87 -36.98 5.95
C GLY A 37 -10.92 -36.72 4.77
N ALA A 38 -10.87 -37.64 3.81
CA ALA A 38 -10.09 -37.46 2.58
C ALA A 38 -10.64 -36.33 1.72
N PHE A 39 -11.97 -36.16 1.65
CA PHE A 39 -12.61 -35.05 0.96
C PHE A 39 -12.31 -33.70 1.63
N ILE A 40 -12.34 -33.62 2.96
CA ILE A 40 -11.93 -32.40 3.70
C ILE A 40 -10.47 -32.06 3.39
N ILE A 41 -9.56 -33.04 3.46
CA ILE A 41 -8.14 -32.81 3.13
C ILE A 41 -7.99 -32.36 1.67
N PHE A 42 -8.74 -32.96 0.74
CA PHE A 42 -8.76 -32.53 -0.65
C PHE A 42 -9.22 -31.07 -0.77
N VAL A 43 -10.29 -30.67 -0.09
CA VAL A 43 -10.76 -29.27 -0.12
C VAL A 43 -9.72 -28.31 0.45
N LEU A 44 -9.13 -28.61 1.61
CA LEU A 44 -8.11 -27.78 2.25
C LEU A 44 -6.84 -27.65 1.38
N THR A 45 -6.38 -28.76 0.81
CA THR A 45 -5.10 -28.78 0.08
C THR A 45 -5.23 -28.37 -1.38
N TYR A 46 -6.36 -28.68 -2.03
CA TYR A 46 -6.59 -28.35 -3.43
C TYR A 46 -7.25 -26.98 -3.56
N PHE A 47 -8.39 -26.72 -2.93
CA PHE A 47 -9.09 -25.44 -3.14
C PHE A 47 -8.54 -24.31 -2.28
N GLN A 48 -8.25 -24.56 -1.00
CA GLN A 48 -7.71 -23.52 -0.11
C GLN A 48 -6.18 -23.42 -0.15
N LEU A 49 -5.50 -24.31 -0.88
CA LEU A 49 -4.04 -24.32 -1.04
C LEU A 49 -3.28 -24.27 0.30
N VAL A 50 -3.83 -24.90 1.35
CA VAL A 50 -3.20 -24.99 2.67
C VAL A 50 -1.89 -25.76 2.57
N ASP A 51 -0.83 -25.23 3.18
CA ASP A 51 0.49 -25.88 3.26
C ASP A 51 0.47 -27.14 4.11
N TYR A 52 1.46 -28.00 3.90
CA TYR A 52 1.51 -29.33 4.51
C TYR A 52 2.26 -29.32 5.85
N SER A 53 2.47 -28.13 6.44
CA SER A 53 3.09 -28.00 7.75
C SER A 53 2.24 -28.60 8.86
N VAL A 54 2.89 -29.02 9.94
CA VAL A 54 2.21 -29.52 11.14
C VAL A 54 1.31 -28.45 11.75
N GLN A 55 1.73 -27.19 11.72
CA GLN A 55 0.92 -26.09 12.25
C GLN A 55 -0.38 -25.89 11.44
N ALA A 56 -0.32 -26.02 10.11
CA ALA A 56 -1.53 -26.00 9.28
C ALA A 56 -2.46 -27.17 9.60
N ALA A 57 -1.90 -28.38 9.70
CA ALA A 57 -2.67 -29.57 10.03
C ALA A 57 -3.40 -29.44 11.39
N ILE A 58 -2.78 -28.80 12.39
CA ILE A 58 -3.45 -28.55 13.67
C ILE A 58 -4.46 -27.41 13.53
N LYS A 59 -4.08 -26.23 12.99
CA LYS A 59 -4.97 -25.06 12.90
C LYS A 59 -6.26 -25.37 12.14
N PHE A 60 -6.14 -26.03 10.98
CA PHE A 60 -7.28 -26.33 10.12
C PHE A 60 -7.89 -27.71 10.39
N GLY A 61 -7.12 -28.70 10.87
CA GLY A 61 -7.59 -30.07 11.06
C GLY A 61 -8.19 -30.36 12.43
N LEU A 62 -7.76 -29.67 13.50
CA LEU A 62 -8.16 -29.99 14.88
C LEU A 62 -9.68 -29.95 15.07
N PHE A 63 -10.33 -28.93 14.50
CA PHE A 63 -11.79 -28.79 14.52
C PHE A 63 -12.51 -30.00 13.90
N TYR A 64 -12.09 -30.44 12.70
CA TYR A 64 -12.72 -31.57 12.01
C TYR A 64 -12.50 -32.90 12.73
N VAL A 65 -11.29 -33.15 13.25
CA VAL A 65 -11.01 -34.37 14.03
C VAL A 65 -11.89 -34.40 15.28
N ALA A 66 -12.08 -33.26 15.93
CA ALA A 66 -12.96 -33.15 17.09
C ALA A 66 -14.43 -33.51 16.76
N LEU A 67 -14.95 -33.11 15.60
CA LEU A 67 -16.28 -33.50 15.14
C LEU A 67 -16.41 -35.01 14.90
N PHE A 68 -15.39 -35.66 14.32
CA PHE A 68 -15.41 -37.12 14.15
C PHE A 68 -15.42 -37.86 15.49
N PHE A 69 -14.69 -37.35 16.48
CA PHE A 69 -14.63 -37.92 17.83
C PHE A 69 -15.96 -37.74 18.59
N LEU A 70 -16.64 -36.61 18.41
CA LEU A 70 -18.01 -36.42 18.90
C LEU A 70 -19.00 -37.40 18.26
N GLY A 71 -18.78 -37.76 16.99
CA GLY A 71 -19.58 -38.76 16.28
C GLY A 71 -19.58 -40.15 16.94
N ASP A 72 -18.63 -40.46 17.83
CA ASP A 72 -18.60 -41.73 18.57
C ASP A 72 -19.72 -41.86 19.62
N LEU A 73 -20.43 -40.76 19.94
CA LEU A 73 -21.64 -40.77 20.78
C LEU A 73 -22.77 -41.67 20.23
N LEU A 74 -22.71 -42.02 18.95
CA LEU A 74 -23.64 -42.95 18.31
C LEU A 74 -23.46 -44.40 18.77
N TYR A 75 -22.31 -44.76 19.35
CA TYR A 75 -21.95 -46.14 19.71
C TYR A 75 -22.19 -46.47 21.20
N LYS A 76 -23.33 -46.04 21.74
CA LYS A 76 -23.67 -46.13 23.18
C LYS A 76 -23.60 -47.55 23.79
N LYS A 77 -23.67 -48.61 22.98
CA LYS A 77 -23.58 -50.00 23.49
C LYS A 77 -22.14 -50.44 23.80
N ALA A 78 -21.13 -49.73 23.30
CA ALA A 78 -19.74 -50.03 23.61
C ALA A 78 -19.35 -49.42 24.96
N LYS A 79 -18.69 -50.21 25.83
CA LYS A 79 -18.16 -49.67 27.10
C LYS A 79 -17.10 -48.62 26.80
N GLY A 80 -17.18 -47.46 27.47
CA GLY A 80 -16.20 -46.38 27.30
C GLY A 80 -16.31 -45.62 25.98
N PHE A 81 -17.46 -45.68 25.28
CA PHE A 81 -17.69 -44.90 24.05
C PHE A 81 -17.51 -43.38 24.27
N TYR A 82 -17.78 -42.89 25.48
CA TYR A 82 -17.70 -41.48 25.85
C TYR A 82 -16.27 -40.94 25.93
N TYR A 83 -15.24 -41.79 26.06
CA TYR A 83 -13.85 -41.31 26.21
C TYR A 83 -13.37 -40.52 24.98
N THR A 84 -13.66 -41.02 23.77
CA THR A 84 -13.31 -40.28 22.54
C THR A 84 -14.15 -39.03 22.38
N SER A 85 -15.42 -39.05 22.79
CA SER A 85 -16.26 -37.84 22.76
C SER A 85 -15.78 -36.77 23.73
N TYR A 86 -15.32 -37.12 24.94
CA TYR A 86 -14.70 -36.16 25.86
C TYR A 86 -13.40 -35.58 25.29
N LEU A 87 -12.59 -36.40 24.63
CA LEU A 87 -11.41 -35.93 23.90
C LEU A 87 -11.81 -34.98 22.77
N GLY A 88 -12.87 -35.28 22.02
CA GLY A 88 -13.44 -34.39 21.00
C GLY A 88 -13.86 -33.03 21.57
N ILE A 89 -14.54 -33.01 22.72
CA ILE A 89 -14.89 -31.76 23.41
C ILE A 89 -13.62 -30.98 23.78
N ALA A 90 -12.61 -31.64 24.36
CA ALA A 90 -11.35 -31.00 24.71
C ALA A 90 -10.63 -30.42 23.48
N MET A 91 -10.65 -31.12 22.34
CA MET A 91 -10.09 -30.64 21.08
C MET A 91 -10.86 -29.45 20.50
N LEU A 92 -12.19 -29.41 20.62
CA LEU A 92 -12.98 -28.23 20.24
C LEU A 92 -12.64 -27.03 21.12
N LEU A 93 -12.53 -27.22 22.44
CA LEU A 93 -12.13 -26.15 23.35
C LEU A 93 -10.72 -25.66 23.05
N ALA A 94 -9.79 -26.56 22.76
CA ALA A 94 -8.43 -26.20 22.32
C ALA A 94 -8.45 -25.43 20.99
N SER A 95 -9.26 -25.86 20.01
CA SER A 95 -9.43 -25.17 18.73
C SER A 95 -9.99 -23.76 18.93
N ALA A 96 -11.00 -23.60 19.79
CA ALA A 96 -11.56 -22.30 20.14
C ALA A 96 -10.54 -21.42 20.86
N TYR A 97 -9.76 -21.98 21.78
CA TYR A 97 -8.68 -21.27 22.46
C TYR A 97 -7.64 -20.74 21.46
N PHE A 98 -7.13 -21.58 20.55
CA PHE A 98 -6.14 -21.16 19.55
C PHE A 98 -6.67 -20.12 18.56
N GLN A 99 -7.97 -20.17 18.24
CA GLN A 99 -8.60 -19.22 17.32
C GLN A 99 -8.88 -17.87 17.97
N PHE A 100 -9.38 -17.86 19.21
CA PHE A 100 -9.96 -16.65 19.82
C PHE A 100 -9.17 -16.09 21.01
N ALA A 101 -8.45 -16.92 21.77
CA ALA A 101 -7.78 -16.48 22.99
C ALA A 101 -6.26 -16.37 22.82
N TYR A 102 -5.65 -17.35 22.16
CA TYR A 102 -4.21 -17.41 21.97
C TYR A 102 -3.60 -16.17 21.29
N PRO A 103 -4.21 -15.54 20.25
CA PRO A 103 -3.66 -14.34 19.63
C PRO A 103 -3.43 -13.19 20.62
N PHE A 104 -4.26 -13.07 21.67
CA PHE A 104 -4.11 -12.05 22.70
C PHE A 104 -3.00 -12.37 23.71
N THR A 105 -2.72 -13.66 23.95
CA THR A 105 -1.67 -14.09 24.89
C THR A 105 -0.26 -13.84 24.37
N ILE A 106 -0.11 -13.59 23.07
CA ILE A 106 1.17 -13.42 22.38
C ILE A 106 1.41 -11.96 21.92
N ALA A 107 0.70 -10.99 22.49
CA ALA A 107 0.88 -9.57 22.17
C ALA A 107 2.36 -9.14 22.26
N ASN A 108 3.05 -9.54 23.34
CA ASN A 108 4.48 -9.26 23.51
C ASN A 108 5.33 -9.92 22.42
N ASP A 109 5.05 -11.19 22.09
CA ASP A 109 5.80 -11.89 21.04
C ASP A 109 5.64 -11.21 19.67
N LYS A 110 4.45 -10.68 19.37
CA LYS A 110 4.17 -9.92 18.15
C LYS A 110 4.94 -8.60 18.12
N TYR A 111 4.91 -7.85 19.22
CA TYR A 111 5.69 -6.62 19.36
C TYR A 111 7.19 -6.89 19.22
N ASP A 112 7.73 -7.84 19.98
CA ASP A 112 9.16 -8.18 20.00
C ASP A 112 9.65 -8.63 18.61
N PHE A 113 8.83 -9.36 17.86
CA PHE A 113 9.14 -9.78 16.49
C PHE A 113 9.36 -8.59 15.55
N VAL A 114 8.51 -7.58 15.62
CA VAL A 114 8.62 -6.39 14.76
C VAL A 114 9.69 -5.44 15.30
N ALA A 115 9.75 -5.24 16.62
CA ALA A 115 10.73 -4.39 17.28
C ALA A 115 12.18 -4.82 16.97
N ALA A 116 12.43 -6.13 16.81
CA ALA A 116 13.73 -6.65 16.39
C ALA A 116 14.16 -6.23 14.97
N LYS A 117 13.21 -5.81 14.12
CA LYS A 117 13.43 -5.30 12.75
C LYS A 117 13.28 -3.78 12.65
N ALA A 118 12.85 -3.14 13.75
CA ALA A 118 12.54 -1.73 13.79
C ALA A 118 13.76 -0.86 14.11
N THR A 119 13.78 0.36 13.58
CA THR A 119 14.73 1.40 13.97
C THR A 119 13.96 2.71 14.13
N ILE A 120 14.27 3.47 15.17
CA ILE A 120 13.73 4.83 15.34
C ILE A 120 14.70 5.79 14.68
N ALA A 121 14.22 6.50 13.65
CA ALA A 121 14.97 7.57 13.00
C ALA A 121 14.86 8.85 13.84
N GLN A 122 16.01 9.51 14.04
CA GLN A 122 16.08 10.78 14.77
C GLN A 122 15.91 11.98 13.84
N ASP A 123 16.27 11.82 12.57
CA ASP A 123 16.14 12.84 11.53
C ASP A 123 15.06 12.42 10.53
N LYS A 124 14.34 13.39 9.98
CA LYS A 124 13.48 13.20 8.81
C LYS A 124 14.25 12.62 7.64
N GLU A 125 13.51 11.90 6.80
CA GLU A 125 14.04 11.44 5.52
C GLU A 125 14.50 12.62 4.66
N GLU A 126 15.54 12.41 3.87
CA GLU A 126 16.01 13.42 2.92
C GLU A 126 14.90 13.80 1.94
N SER A 127 15.02 15.00 1.37
CA SER A 127 14.01 15.47 0.41
C SER A 127 13.97 14.56 -0.81
N THR A 128 12.76 14.17 -1.18
CA THR A 128 12.50 13.39 -2.40
C THR A 128 12.57 14.32 -3.60
N ASP A 129 13.16 13.82 -4.69
CA ASP A 129 13.16 14.52 -5.97
C ASP A 129 11.72 14.64 -6.49
N GLU A 130 11.33 15.84 -6.87
CA GLU A 130 10.01 16.14 -7.44
C GLU A 130 9.69 15.24 -8.63
N GLN A 131 10.70 14.92 -9.45
CA GLN A 131 10.54 14.04 -10.61
C GLN A 131 9.95 12.68 -10.21
N HIS A 132 10.43 12.10 -9.11
CA HIS A 132 10.10 10.75 -8.67
C HIS A 132 8.98 10.68 -7.63
N ILE A 133 8.25 11.78 -7.43
CA ILE A 133 7.02 11.75 -6.63
C ILE A 133 5.88 11.18 -7.48
N ALA A 134 5.29 10.08 -7.01
CA ALA A 134 4.12 9.48 -7.62
C ALA A 134 2.89 10.37 -7.39
N VAL A 135 2.39 10.98 -8.47
CA VAL A 135 1.25 11.91 -8.46
C VAL A 135 -0.02 11.32 -9.09
N VAL A 136 0.14 10.22 -9.84
CA VAL A 136 -0.97 9.49 -10.47
C VAL A 136 -1.50 8.47 -9.46
N PRO A 137 -2.75 8.60 -8.97
CA PRO A 137 -3.33 7.62 -8.05
C PRO A 137 -3.68 6.31 -8.76
N GLU A 138 -3.67 5.21 -8.02
CA GLU A 138 -3.99 3.87 -8.54
C GLU A 138 -5.37 3.83 -9.21
N LYS A 139 -6.40 4.43 -8.61
CA LYS A 139 -7.76 4.47 -9.18
C LYS A 139 -7.78 5.10 -10.57
N TYR A 140 -7.02 6.18 -10.80
CA TYR A 140 -6.91 6.80 -12.12
C TYR A 140 -6.11 5.93 -13.08
N ALA A 141 -5.01 5.32 -12.63
CA ALA A 141 -4.23 4.40 -13.44
C ALA A 141 -5.07 3.18 -13.89
N ARG A 142 -5.91 2.65 -12.99
CA ARG A 142 -6.86 1.58 -13.27
C ARG A 142 -7.90 2.03 -14.30
N TYR A 143 -8.50 3.21 -14.14
CA TYR A 143 -9.44 3.78 -15.12
C TYR A 143 -8.83 3.88 -16.53
N ARG A 144 -7.58 4.34 -16.65
CA ARG A 144 -6.86 4.41 -17.93
C ARG A 144 -6.56 3.02 -18.49
N SER A 145 -6.23 2.06 -17.62
CA SER A 145 -6.02 0.67 -18.00
C SER A 145 -7.31 0.01 -18.49
N GLU A 146 -8.47 0.29 -17.89
CA GLU A 146 -9.76 -0.25 -18.33
C GLU A 146 -10.11 0.22 -19.75
N LYS A 147 -9.85 1.51 -20.05
CA LYS A 147 -9.99 2.02 -21.43
C LYS A 147 -9.10 1.26 -22.40
N LYS A 148 -7.84 1.00 -22.01
CA LYS A 148 -6.88 0.31 -22.86
C LYS A 148 -7.23 -1.17 -23.05
N LEU A 149 -7.75 -1.83 -22.02
CA LEU A 149 -8.30 -3.19 -22.09
C LEU A 149 -9.47 -3.26 -23.08
N GLY A 150 -10.34 -2.24 -23.11
CA GLY A 150 -11.47 -2.15 -24.03
C GLY A 150 -11.10 -2.12 -25.52
N GLU A 151 -9.85 -1.77 -25.86
CA GLU A 151 -9.35 -1.79 -27.24
C GLU A 151 -8.97 -3.20 -27.73
N LEU A 152 -8.89 -4.19 -26.83
CA LEU A 152 -8.52 -5.56 -27.17
C LEU A 152 -9.61 -6.29 -27.97
N SER A 153 -9.17 -7.14 -28.89
CA SER A 153 -10.04 -8.16 -29.45
C SER A 153 -10.56 -9.07 -28.34
N HIS A 154 -11.87 -9.28 -28.30
CA HIS A 154 -12.52 -10.10 -27.26
C HIS A 154 -12.33 -9.58 -25.82
N ALA A 155 -12.25 -8.26 -25.61
CA ALA A 155 -12.14 -7.64 -24.28
C ALA A 155 -13.04 -8.28 -23.20
N SER A 156 -14.26 -8.71 -23.55
CA SER A 156 -15.18 -9.45 -22.66
C SER A 156 -14.65 -10.77 -22.05
N TYR A 157 -13.48 -11.25 -22.46
CA TYR A 157 -12.85 -12.44 -21.88
C TYR A 157 -11.98 -12.09 -20.69
N TYR A 158 -11.54 -10.83 -20.65
CA TYR A 158 -10.48 -10.37 -19.77
C TYR A 158 -10.96 -9.27 -18.84
N ASP A 159 -10.29 -9.18 -17.70
CA ASP A 159 -10.41 -8.13 -16.70
C ASP A 159 -9.01 -7.67 -16.30
N LEU A 160 -8.92 -6.65 -15.47
CA LEU A 160 -7.67 -6.20 -14.87
C LEU A 160 -7.47 -6.88 -13.51
N GLY A 161 -6.30 -7.50 -13.32
CA GLY A 161 -5.83 -7.94 -12.00
C GLY A 161 -5.47 -6.76 -11.10
N HIS A 162 -4.74 -7.06 -10.02
CA HIS A 162 -4.28 -6.05 -9.07
C HIS A 162 -3.16 -5.20 -9.66
N SER A 163 -3.27 -3.87 -9.53
CA SER A 163 -2.22 -2.95 -9.94
C SER A 163 -1.09 -2.95 -8.92
N THR A 164 0.16 -2.97 -9.38
CA THR A 164 1.35 -2.87 -8.52
C THR A 164 2.10 -1.59 -8.89
N LEU A 165 2.50 -0.82 -7.88
CA LEU A 165 3.45 0.29 -8.06
C LEU A 165 4.87 -0.29 -8.04
N GLN A 166 5.64 -0.03 -9.09
CA GLN A 166 6.97 -0.60 -9.28
C GLN A 166 7.89 0.41 -9.95
N LYS A 167 9.20 0.30 -9.70
CA LYS A 167 10.24 0.95 -10.49
C LYS A 167 10.62 0.08 -11.68
N ILE A 168 10.60 0.67 -12.87
CA ILE A 168 11.06 0.06 -14.12
C ILE A 168 11.93 1.08 -14.83
N ASP A 169 13.20 0.74 -15.09
CA ASP A 169 14.16 1.65 -15.75
C ASP A 169 14.24 3.03 -15.05
N ASP A 170 14.42 3.02 -13.73
CA ASP A 170 14.50 4.19 -12.84
C ASP A 170 13.29 5.15 -12.85
N HIS A 171 12.14 4.72 -13.38
CA HIS A 171 10.89 5.48 -13.35
C HIS A 171 9.78 4.66 -12.68
N LEU A 172 8.84 5.36 -12.04
CA LEU A 172 7.75 4.72 -11.33
C LEU A 172 6.55 4.46 -12.26
N TYR A 173 6.04 3.24 -12.24
CA TYR A 173 4.91 2.80 -13.03
C TYR A 173 3.87 2.06 -12.19
N TRP A 174 2.61 2.30 -12.53
CA TRP A 174 1.53 1.37 -12.23
C TRP A 174 1.51 0.28 -13.29
N VAL A 175 1.65 -0.97 -12.85
CA VAL A 175 1.59 -2.15 -13.70
C VAL A 175 0.38 -2.97 -13.34
N THR A 176 -0.49 -3.24 -14.31
CA THR A 176 -1.73 -3.99 -14.11
C THR A 176 -1.76 -5.19 -15.05
N PRO A 177 -1.66 -6.43 -14.53
CA PRO A 177 -1.79 -7.62 -15.36
C PRO A 177 -3.21 -7.74 -15.89
N ILE A 178 -3.34 -8.28 -17.10
CA ILE A 178 -4.64 -8.70 -17.62
C ILE A 178 -4.94 -10.10 -17.06
N GLU A 179 -6.19 -10.37 -16.77
CA GLU A 179 -6.65 -11.59 -16.12
C GLU A 179 -7.92 -12.12 -16.79
N TYR A 180 -8.30 -13.38 -16.55
CA TYR A 180 -9.56 -13.92 -17.05
C TYR A 180 -10.74 -13.46 -16.21
N THR A 181 -11.84 -13.06 -16.85
CA THR A 181 -13.12 -12.75 -16.15
C THR A 181 -13.79 -13.97 -15.52
N GLY A 182 -13.38 -15.19 -15.87
CA GLY A 182 -13.87 -16.40 -15.21
C GLY A 182 -13.71 -17.71 -15.99
N PHE A 183 -14.15 -18.79 -15.37
CA PHE A 183 -13.94 -20.18 -15.80
C PHE A 183 -14.25 -20.47 -17.27
N PHE A 184 -15.43 -20.06 -17.76
CA PHE A 184 -15.83 -20.32 -19.14
C PHE A 184 -15.02 -19.54 -20.16
N LYS A 185 -14.41 -18.41 -19.77
CA LYS A 185 -13.52 -17.63 -20.65
C LYS A 185 -12.14 -18.25 -20.68
N TRP A 186 -11.62 -18.64 -19.51
CA TRP A 186 -10.41 -19.44 -19.38
C TRP A 186 -10.47 -20.74 -20.21
N MET A 187 -11.57 -21.50 -20.14
CA MET A 187 -11.76 -22.75 -20.90
C MET A 187 -11.71 -22.60 -22.43
N LYS A 188 -11.80 -21.38 -22.97
CA LYS A 188 -11.60 -21.14 -24.41
C LYS A 188 -10.14 -21.29 -24.83
N ASN A 189 -9.22 -21.51 -23.88
CA ASN A 189 -7.82 -21.83 -24.08
C ASN A 189 -7.08 -20.78 -24.92
N GLN A 190 -7.43 -19.51 -24.72
CA GLN A 190 -6.73 -18.36 -25.27
C GLN A 190 -5.88 -17.75 -24.16
N PRO A 191 -4.54 -17.65 -24.32
CA PRO A 191 -3.68 -17.00 -23.34
C PRO A 191 -4.12 -15.56 -23.08
N VAL A 192 -3.88 -15.08 -21.86
CA VAL A 192 -4.00 -13.67 -21.53
C VAL A 192 -3.01 -12.86 -22.39
N PRO A 193 -3.42 -11.71 -22.96
CA PRO A 193 -2.63 -11.02 -23.99
C PRO A 193 -1.47 -10.16 -23.47
N GLY A 194 -1.32 -10.01 -22.15
CA GLY A 194 -0.22 -9.27 -21.54
C GLY A 194 -0.66 -8.42 -20.36
N PHE A 195 -0.09 -7.24 -20.22
CA PHE A 195 -0.38 -6.32 -19.11
C PHE A 195 -0.40 -4.88 -19.60
N ILE A 196 -0.90 -3.98 -18.75
CA ILE A 196 -0.95 -2.55 -19.04
C ILE A 196 0.00 -1.84 -18.07
N LYS A 197 0.79 -0.92 -18.60
CA LYS A 197 1.73 -0.09 -17.86
C LYS A 197 1.38 1.38 -18.02
N MET A 198 1.32 2.13 -16.93
CA MET A 198 1.07 3.57 -16.93
C MET A 198 2.04 4.28 -15.99
N SER A 199 2.53 5.45 -16.38
CA SER A 199 3.40 6.28 -15.53
C SER A 199 2.71 6.60 -14.21
N ALA A 200 3.40 6.41 -13.09
CA ALA A 200 2.95 6.89 -11.79
C ALA A 200 3.38 8.36 -11.53
N GLU A 201 4.35 8.86 -12.29
CA GLU A 201 5.00 10.16 -12.09
C GLU A 201 4.44 11.29 -12.95
N ASP A 202 3.74 10.95 -14.04
CA ASP A 202 3.29 11.89 -15.08
C ASP A 202 1.92 11.48 -15.60
N GLU A 203 0.91 12.27 -15.26
CA GLU A 203 -0.49 12.10 -15.62
C GLU A 203 -0.80 12.25 -17.11
N ASN A 204 0.11 12.88 -17.87
CA ASN A 204 -0.06 13.13 -19.31
C ASN A 204 0.41 11.96 -20.16
N LYS A 205 1.16 11.01 -19.58
CA LYS A 205 1.57 9.78 -20.29
C LYS A 205 0.40 8.80 -20.36
N ASP A 206 0.13 8.32 -21.58
CA ASP A 206 -0.92 7.34 -21.82
C ASP A 206 -0.56 5.96 -21.24
N ALA A 207 -1.60 5.20 -20.88
CA ALA A 207 -1.46 3.79 -20.53
C ALA A 207 -1.12 2.95 -21.79
N VAL A 208 -0.11 2.09 -21.67
CA VAL A 208 0.43 1.29 -22.77
C VAL A 208 0.14 -0.18 -22.52
N LEU A 209 -0.39 -0.88 -23.54
CA LEU A 209 -0.51 -2.32 -23.53
C LEU A 209 0.83 -2.95 -23.92
N VAL A 210 1.44 -3.68 -23.00
CA VAL A 210 2.59 -4.54 -23.28
C VAL A 210 2.07 -5.92 -23.64
N LYS A 211 2.32 -6.35 -24.88
CA LYS A 211 1.84 -7.64 -25.39
C LYS A 211 2.80 -8.75 -24.99
N SER A 212 2.29 -9.70 -24.22
CA SER A 212 2.99 -10.95 -23.87
C SER A 212 1.96 -12.01 -23.54
N GLU A 213 2.02 -13.18 -24.17
CA GLU A 213 1.09 -14.26 -23.86
C GLU A 213 1.38 -14.81 -22.46
N MET A 214 0.34 -14.88 -21.63
CA MET A 214 0.41 -15.37 -20.26
C MET A 214 -0.62 -16.48 -20.05
N THR A 215 -0.14 -17.66 -19.67
CA THR A 215 -0.97 -18.85 -19.41
C THR A 215 -1.17 -19.06 -17.91
N TYR A 216 -0.11 -18.87 -17.13
CA TYR A 216 -0.12 -19.08 -15.69
C TYR A 216 -0.40 -17.77 -14.96
N VAL A 217 -1.66 -17.54 -14.63
CA VAL A 217 -2.14 -16.30 -14.00
C VAL A 217 -3.03 -16.62 -12.77
N PRO A 218 -3.21 -15.70 -11.81
CA PRO A 218 -4.04 -15.93 -10.62
C PRO A 218 -5.49 -16.34 -10.94
N SER A 219 -6.11 -15.75 -11.97
CA SER A 219 -7.46 -16.08 -12.45
C SER A 219 -7.58 -17.37 -13.29
N ALA A 220 -6.47 -18.04 -13.61
CA ALA A 220 -6.51 -19.32 -14.31
C ALA A 220 -6.91 -20.46 -13.36
N TYR A 221 -7.30 -21.60 -13.93
CA TYR A 221 -7.85 -22.71 -13.15
C TYR A 221 -6.96 -23.95 -13.19
N PHE A 222 -7.11 -24.79 -12.16
CA PHE A 222 -6.39 -26.05 -12.02
C PHE A 222 -4.88 -25.86 -12.15
N HIS A 223 -4.19 -26.62 -12.99
CA HIS A 223 -2.74 -26.58 -13.11
C HIS A 223 -2.15 -25.27 -13.67
N GLU A 224 -2.98 -24.39 -14.24
CA GLU A 224 -2.58 -23.07 -14.73
C GLU A 224 -2.75 -21.97 -13.67
N ASP A 225 -3.47 -22.25 -12.58
CA ASP A 225 -3.55 -21.38 -11.40
C ASP A 225 -2.15 -21.14 -10.84
N LEU A 226 -1.78 -19.87 -10.74
CA LEU A 226 -0.44 -19.42 -10.36
C LEU A 226 0.01 -19.98 -8.99
N LYS A 227 -0.80 -19.84 -7.93
CA LYS A 227 -0.42 -20.32 -6.60
C LYS A 227 -0.43 -21.84 -6.53
N ARG A 228 -1.30 -22.50 -7.28
CA ARG A 228 -1.34 -23.97 -7.35
C ARG A 228 -0.12 -24.54 -8.07
N LEU A 229 0.37 -23.88 -9.11
CA LEU A 229 1.61 -24.21 -9.80
C LEU A 229 2.76 -24.26 -8.80
N VAL A 230 2.92 -23.21 -7.99
CA VAL A 230 3.95 -23.15 -6.93
C VAL A 230 3.72 -24.24 -5.87
N ARG A 231 2.48 -24.40 -5.38
CA ARG A 231 2.11 -25.38 -4.34
C ARG A 231 2.38 -26.83 -4.75
N LYS A 232 2.33 -27.15 -6.05
CA LYS A 232 2.60 -28.50 -6.58
C LYS A 232 4.01 -28.97 -6.22
N THR A 233 4.98 -28.06 -6.27
CA THR A 233 6.40 -28.33 -6.01
C THR A 233 6.78 -27.97 -4.58
N HIS A 234 6.22 -26.89 -4.03
CA HIS A 234 6.55 -26.36 -2.70
C HIS A 234 5.40 -26.54 -1.71
N LYS A 235 5.34 -27.71 -1.08
CA LYS A 235 4.19 -28.14 -0.27
C LYS A 235 4.19 -27.57 1.15
N ASP A 236 5.36 -27.32 1.72
CA ASP A 236 5.50 -27.00 3.15
C ASP A 236 5.56 -25.50 3.44
N HIS A 237 5.94 -24.68 2.47
CA HIS A 237 6.02 -23.23 2.65
C HIS A 237 4.62 -22.58 2.66
N VAL A 238 4.47 -21.52 3.44
CA VAL A 238 3.29 -20.65 3.40
C VAL A 238 3.43 -19.74 2.19
N LEU A 239 2.47 -19.77 1.27
CA LEU A 239 2.44 -18.86 0.14
C LEU A 239 1.61 -17.63 0.52
N LEU A 240 2.14 -16.45 0.26
CA LEU A 240 1.49 -15.18 0.56
C LEU A 240 0.82 -14.60 -0.71
N GLU A 241 0.38 -13.35 -0.64
CA GLU A 241 -0.21 -12.64 -1.78
C GLU A 241 0.79 -12.43 -2.91
N ALA A 242 0.35 -12.59 -4.16
CA ALA A 242 1.22 -12.49 -5.31
C ALA A 242 1.20 -11.06 -5.85
N SER A 243 2.36 -10.51 -6.22
CA SER A 243 2.49 -9.27 -6.97
C SER A 243 2.83 -9.55 -8.44
N PHE A 244 2.53 -8.60 -9.31
CA PHE A 244 2.92 -8.66 -10.71
C PHE A 244 4.03 -7.62 -10.95
N GLU A 245 5.22 -8.10 -11.29
CA GLU A 245 6.45 -7.30 -11.34
C GLU A 245 7.24 -7.65 -12.61
N PRO A 246 6.93 -7.03 -13.76
CA PRO A 246 7.77 -7.15 -14.94
C PRO A 246 9.19 -6.65 -14.68
N ASP A 247 10.17 -7.18 -15.42
CA ASP A 247 11.54 -6.67 -15.37
C ASP A 247 11.70 -5.35 -16.16
N ASP A 248 12.89 -4.77 -16.10
CA ASP A 248 13.24 -3.52 -16.81
C ASP A 248 13.10 -3.62 -18.34
N ASN A 249 12.98 -4.83 -18.90
CA ASN A 249 12.75 -5.06 -20.33
C ASN A 249 11.28 -5.35 -20.65
N ASP A 250 10.36 -5.07 -19.72
CA ASP A 250 8.93 -5.35 -19.83
C ASP A 250 8.59 -6.85 -19.97
N LYS A 251 9.50 -7.75 -19.55
CA LYS A 251 9.17 -9.18 -19.49
C LYS A 251 8.34 -9.45 -18.24
N PRO A 252 7.14 -10.04 -18.36
CA PRO A 252 6.23 -10.21 -17.24
C PRO A 252 6.71 -11.28 -16.26
N TYR A 253 6.59 -11.02 -14.97
CA TYR A 253 6.74 -12.00 -13.91
C TYR A 253 5.66 -11.83 -12.86
N TYR A 254 5.23 -12.95 -12.28
CA TYR A 254 4.55 -12.93 -10.98
C TYR A 254 5.53 -13.30 -9.88
N VAL A 255 5.39 -12.64 -8.74
CA VAL A 255 6.20 -12.87 -7.56
C VAL A 255 5.28 -13.37 -6.45
N VAL A 256 5.59 -14.54 -5.90
CA VAL A 256 4.84 -15.13 -4.78
C VAL A 256 5.76 -15.21 -3.58
N PRO A 257 5.69 -14.27 -2.63
CA PRO A 257 6.40 -14.37 -1.38
C PRO A 257 6.01 -15.63 -0.61
N TYR A 258 7.00 -16.21 0.04
CA TYR A 258 6.80 -17.36 0.90
C TYR A 258 7.46 -17.16 2.25
N GLY A 259 6.92 -17.85 3.25
CA GLY A 259 7.45 -17.76 4.60
C GLY A 259 7.05 -18.91 5.48
N ASP A 260 7.36 -18.72 6.76
CA ASP A 260 6.96 -19.61 7.82
C ASP A 260 6.09 -18.87 8.82
N TYR A 261 5.23 -19.64 9.48
CA TYR A 261 4.43 -19.14 10.58
C TYR A 261 5.10 -19.50 11.91
N ASN A 262 5.24 -18.49 12.77
CA ASN A 262 5.59 -18.63 14.17
C ASN A 262 4.34 -18.56 15.04
N LYS A 263 4.48 -19.05 16.29
CA LYS A 263 3.43 -19.01 17.32
C LYS A 263 2.08 -19.46 16.76
N PHE A 264 2.00 -20.69 16.28
CA PHE A 264 0.75 -21.30 15.79
C PHE A 264 0.03 -20.49 14.69
N ARG A 265 0.81 -20.01 13.71
CA ARG A 265 0.29 -19.22 12.57
C ARG A 265 -0.36 -17.90 12.97
N GLN A 266 0.30 -17.19 13.87
CA GLN A 266 -0.07 -15.86 14.32
C GLN A 266 0.97 -14.79 13.99
N ILE A 267 2.21 -15.19 13.68
CA ILE A 267 3.29 -14.31 13.26
C ILE A 267 3.85 -14.88 11.96
N VAL A 268 3.75 -14.12 10.88
CA VAL A 268 4.33 -14.49 9.58
C VAL A 268 5.74 -13.92 9.45
N ASP A 269 6.68 -14.76 9.06
CA ASP A 269 8.06 -14.36 8.79
C ASP A 269 8.42 -14.73 7.35
N VAL A 270 8.54 -13.72 6.49
CA VAL A 270 8.85 -13.88 5.06
C VAL A 270 10.29 -14.37 4.90
N LYS A 271 10.49 -15.41 4.09
CA LYS A 271 11.78 -16.10 3.90
C LYS A 271 12.36 -15.95 2.51
N GLY A 272 11.54 -15.57 1.54
CA GLY A 272 11.94 -15.41 0.16
C GLY A 272 10.74 -15.28 -0.75
N ILE A 273 10.98 -15.45 -2.04
CA ILE A 273 9.98 -15.35 -3.10
C ILE A 273 10.12 -16.50 -4.09
N TYR A 274 9.01 -16.83 -4.74
CA TYR A 274 9.03 -17.54 -6.00
C TYR A 274 8.80 -16.56 -7.13
N ILE A 275 9.66 -16.54 -8.13
CA ILE A 275 9.45 -15.83 -9.39
C ILE A 275 8.90 -16.81 -10.40
N ILE A 276 7.77 -16.47 -11.01
CA ILE A 276 7.08 -17.30 -12.00
C ILE A 276 7.07 -16.58 -13.35
N ASP A 277 7.56 -17.27 -14.38
CA ASP A 277 7.37 -16.84 -15.77
C ASP A 277 5.97 -17.28 -16.23
N PRO A 278 5.03 -16.34 -16.44
CA PRO A 278 3.63 -16.67 -16.72
C PRO A 278 3.43 -17.28 -18.11
N ALA A 279 4.40 -17.21 -19.02
CA ALA A 279 4.28 -17.79 -20.36
C ALA A 279 4.51 -19.31 -20.34
N ASN A 280 5.47 -19.79 -19.54
CA ASN A 280 5.88 -21.20 -19.55
C ASN A 280 5.72 -21.92 -18.20
N GLY A 281 5.43 -21.21 -17.11
CA GLY A 281 5.24 -21.77 -15.78
C GLY A 281 6.54 -22.18 -15.08
N GLU A 282 7.69 -21.68 -15.52
CA GLU A 282 8.96 -21.84 -14.81
C GLU A 282 8.87 -21.12 -13.46
N VAL A 283 9.18 -21.84 -12.37
CA VAL A 283 9.19 -21.31 -11.00
C VAL A 283 10.62 -21.34 -10.48
N LYS A 284 11.14 -20.18 -10.07
CA LYS A 284 12.46 -20.02 -9.45
C LYS A 284 12.32 -19.57 -8.01
N ASP A 285 13.04 -20.24 -7.13
CA ASP A 285 13.07 -19.97 -5.69
C ASP A 285 14.25 -19.04 -5.37
N TYR A 286 13.97 -17.94 -4.65
CA TYR A 286 14.96 -16.99 -4.18
C TYR A 286 14.77 -16.72 -2.69
N LYS A 287 15.83 -16.88 -1.90
CA LYS A 287 15.86 -16.42 -0.51
C LYS A 287 16.01 -14.90 -0.46
N MET A 288 15.67 -14.28 0.67
CA MET A 288 15.74 -12.83 0.87
C MET A 288 17.03 -12.15 0.37
N ASN A 289 18.19 -12.81 0.50
CA ASN A 289 19.51 -12.27 0.13
C ASN A 289 19.92 -12.56 -1.33
N GLU A 290 19.08 -13.26 -2.09
CA GLU A 290 19.33 -13.68 -3.48
C GLU A 290 18.31 -13.06 -4.44
N ILE A 291 17.36 -12.26 -3.94
CA ILE A 291 16.29 -11.64 -4.72
C ILE A 291 16.88 -10.71 -5.78
N PRO A 292 16.47 -10.84 -7.07
CA PRO A 292 16.92 -9.96 -8.16
C PRO A 292 16.55 -8.48 -7.96
N ASP A 293 17.35 -7.59 -8.53
CA ASP A 293 17.25 -6.15 -8.29
C ASP A 293 15.96 -5.48 -8.77
N PHE A 294 15.33 -5.99 -9.84
CA PHE A 294 14.07 -5.47 -10.38
C PHE A 294 12.83 -5.79 -9.52
N ILE A 295 12.98 -6.60 -8.46
CA ILE A 295 11.89 -6.95 -7.54
C ILE A 295 11.82 -5.93 -6.41
N ASP A 296 10.71 -5.21 -6.34
CA ASP A 296 10.41 -4.19 -5.33
C ASP A 296 9.51 -4.74 -4.21
N HIS A 297 8.57 -5.63 -4.54
CA HIS A 297 7.49 -6.05 -3.65
C HIS A 297 7.69 -7.50 -3.13
N VAL A 298 8.43 -7.64 -2.03
CA VAL A 298 8.67 -8.93 -1.36
C VAL A 298 7.78 -9.12 -0.13
N ILE A 299 7.56 -8.06 0.63
CA ILE A 299 6.71 -8.03 1.81
C ILE A 299 5.31 -7.59 1.35
N PRO A 300 4.29 -8.45 1.43
CA PRO A 300 2.92 -8.06 1.08
C PRO A 300 2.39 -6.92 1.95
N THR A 301 1.47 -6.12 1.41
CA THR A 301 0.76 -5.05 2.15
C THR A 301 0.13 -5.56 3.43
N SER A 302 -0.62 -6.67 3.38
CA SER A 302 -1.23 -7.31 4.55
C SER A 302 -0.23 -7.70 5.66
N VAL A 303 1.02 -8.02 5.29
CA VAL A 303 2.08 -8.31 6.27
C VAL A 303 2.62 -7.02 6.88
N ALA A 304 2.74 -5.96 6.08
CA ALA A 304 3.17 -4.64 6.54
C ALA A 304 2.12 -4.00 7.48
N GLU A 305 0.84 -4.15 7.19
CA GLU A 305 -0.29 -3.75 8.05
C GLU A 305 -0.20 -4.44 9.42
N ASP A 306 -0.10 -5.78 9.42
CA ASP A 306 0.09 -6.59 10.62
C ASP A 306 1.29 -6.08 11.45
N TRP A 307 2.43 -5.83 10.80
CA TRP A 307 3.65 -5.38 11.49
C TRP A 307 3.50 -3.99 12.09
N ASN A 308 2.90 -3.05 11.36
CA ASN A 308 2.63 -1.70 11.85
C ASN A 308 1.65 -1.70 13.03
N GLU A 309 0.55 -2.47 12.92
CA GLU A 309 -0.39 -2.65 14.02
C GLU A 309 0.33 -3.22 15.25
N TRP A 310 1.11 -4.29 15.09
CA TRP A 310 1.76 -4.94 16.24
C TRP A 310 2.81 -4.05 16.90
N TYR A 311 3.61 -3.32 16.11
CA TYR A 311 4.63 -2.41 16.61
C TYR A 311 4.03 -1.27 17.45
N GLY A 312 2.89 -0.74 17.02
CA GLY A 312 2.24 0.37 17.71
C GLY A 312 1.31 -0.05 18.85
N LYS A 313 0.44 -1.03 18.59
CA LYS A 313 -0.64 -1.45 19.50
C LYS A 313 -0.14 -2.24 20.69
N TYR A 314 0.83 -3.13 20.48
CA TYR A 314 1.27 -4.08 21.51
C TYR A 314 2.49 -3.62 22.31
N ILE A 315 2.88 -2.34 22.19
CA ILE A 315 3.87 -1.74 23.09
C ILE A 315 3.42 -1.90 24.55
N HIS A 316 4.35 -2.34 25.41
CA HIS A 316 4.10 -2.72 26.82
C HIS A 316 3.07 -3.85 27.03
N GLY A 317 2.68 -4.54 25.96
CA GLY A 317 1.92 -5.79 26.01
C GLY A 317 0.39 -5.67 26.07
N PHE A 318 -0.27 -6.83 26.13
CA PHE A 318 -1.73 -6.92 26.00
C PHE A 318 -2.50 -6.07 27.02
N TRP A 319 -2.11 -6.09 28.29
CA TRP A 319 -2.81 -5.34 29.34
C TRP A 319 -2.71 -3.82 29.16
N ASN A 320 -1.63 -3.34 28.55
CA ASN A 320 -1.50 -1.92 28.20
C ASN A 320 -2.57 -1.50 27.18
N THR A 321 -2.90 -2.38 26.22
CA THR A 321 -3.95 -2.10 25.20
C THR A 321 -5.34 -1.84 25.79
N ILE A 322 -5.61 -2.38 26.97
CA ILE A 322 -6.91 -2.31 27.64
C ILE A 322 -6.95 -1.21 28.69
N PHE A 323 -5.92 -1.11 29.54
CA PHE A 323 -5.98 -0.30 30.75
C PHE A 323 -5.23 1.03 30.64
N SER A 324 -3.90 0.98 30.54
CA SER A 324 -3.06 2.19 30.64
C SER A 324 -2.96 2.96 29.33
N LYS A 325 -2.93 2.24 28.19
CA LYS A 325 -2.72 2.77 26.84
C LYS A 325 -1.50 3.68 26.74
N GLU A 326 -0.47 3.37 27.51
CA GLU A 326 0.79 4.12 27.57
C GLU A 326 1.58 3.89 26.28
N ASP A 327 2.07 4.97 25.65
CA ASP A 327 2.84 4.97 24.40
C ASP A 327 2.21 4.27 23.19
N ILE A 328 0.95 3.85 23.30
CA ILE A 328 0.25 3.20 22.21
C ILE A 328 0.06 4.21 21.09
N LYS A 329 0.42 3.76 19.91
CA LYS A 329 0.22 4.43 18.63
C LYS A 329 -0.43 3.42 17.69
N VAL A 330 -1.40 3.84 16.91
CA VAL A 330 -2.08 2.95 15.95
C VAL A 330 -2.00 3.58 14.56
N PRO A 331 -1.87 2.78 13.49
CA PRO A 331 -2.02 3.30 12.13
C PRO A 331 -3.28 4.15 12.01
N THR A 332 -3.22 5.22 11.24
CA THR A 332 -4.38 6.09 11.02
C THR A 332 -5.43 5.33 10.22
N GLU A 333 -6.63 5.20 10.78
CA GLU A 333 -7.75 4.60 10.05
C GLU A 333 -8.28 5.58 8.99
N TRP A 334 -8.28 5.13 7.74
CA TRP A 334 -8.83 5.86 6.59
C TRP A 334 -10.11 5.16 6.08
N GLU A 335 -11.05 5.92 5.56
CA GLU A 335 -12.24 5.36 4.91
C GLU A 335 -11.91 5.03 3.46
N ASP A 336 -12.21 3.80 3.02
CA ASP A 336 -12.06 3.34 1.62
C ASP A 336 -10.64 3.47 1.02
N ILE A 337 -9.61 3.45 1.86
CA ILE A 337 -8.18 3.48 1.51
C ILE A 337 -7.46 2.42 2.35
N ASP A 338 -6.50 1.71 1.75
CA ASP A 338 -5.66 0.70 2.43
C ASP A 338 -4.87 1.33 3.59
N GLU A 339 -4.61 0.58 4.66
CA GLU A 339 -3.94 1.11 5.87
C GLU A 339 -2.44 1.40 5.64
N VAL A 340 -1.86 0.84 4.58
CA VAL A 340 -0.47 1.08 4.14
C VAL A 340 -0.41 1.44 2.66
N ASN A 341 0.44 2.41 2.32
CA ASN A 341 0.62 2.91 0.95
C ASN A 341 2.02 2.67 0.44
N GLY A 342 2.15 2.35 -0.85
CA GLY A 342 3.46 2.30 -1.51
C GLY A 342 4.04 3.70 -1.70
N VAL A 343 5.22 3.95 -1.13
CA VAL A 343 6.00 5.18 -1.34
C VAL A 343 7.43 4.82 -1.76
N PHE A 344 7.95 5.53 -2.76
CA PHE A 344 9.34 5.42 -3.13
C PHE A 344 10.15 6.48 -2.39
N ASN A 345 11.24 6.06 -1.76
CA ASN A 345 12.17 6.99 -1.15
C ASN A 345 13.13 7.59 -2.20
N LYS A 346 14.04 8.46 -1.74
CA LYS A 346 15.08 9.08 -2.58
C LYS A 346 15.91 8.08 -3.40
N ASP A 347 16.11 6.86 -2.88
CA ASP A 347 16.92 5.82 -3.49
C ASP A 347 16.08 4.94 -4.45
N LEU A 348 14.84 5.36 -4.73
CA LEU A 348 13.85 4.61 -5.50
C LEU A 348 13.67 3.18 -5.00
N ALA A 349 13.63 3.02 -3.67
CA ALA A 349 13.20 1.80 -3.01
C ALA A 349 11.75 1.94 -2.54
N LEU A 350 10.92 0.95 -2.86
CA LEU A 350 9.54 0.87 -2.39
C LEU A 350 9.50 0.64 -0.87
N ASN A 351 8.69 1.43 -0.19
CA ASN A 351 8.37 1.29 1.22
C ASN A 351 6.85 1.29 1.41
N TRP A 352 6.35 0.50 2.35
CA TRP A 352 4.99 0.60 2.87
C TRP A 352 4.96 1.67 3.94
N SER A 353 4.23 2.74 3.66
CA SER A 353 4.10 3.92 4.50
C SER A 353 2.73 3.97 5.17
N THR A 354 2.73 4.34 6.44
CA THR A 354 1.51 4.70 7.16
C THR A 354 1.86 5.69 8.26
N ASP A 355 0.97 6.65 8.51
CA ASP A 355 1.07 7.54 9.66
C ASP A 355 0.34 6.95 10.85
N PHE A 356 0.74 7.36 12.05
CA PHE A 356 0.21 6.83 13.30
C PHE A 356 -0.49 7.93 14.07
N THR A 357 -1.57 7.57 14.76
CA THR A 357 -2.29 8.45 15.69
C THR A 357 -2.36 7.83 17.08
N ARG A 358 -2.83 8.62 18.05
CA ARG A 358 -3.17 8.08 19.37
C ARG A 358 -4.46 7.27 19.27
N PRO A 359 -4.63 6.19 20.05
CA PRO A 359 -5.88 5.45 20.12
C PRO A 359 -7.06 6.37 20.46
N ASN A 360 -8.18 6.18 19.77
CA ASN A 360 -9.43 6.94 19.99
C ASN A 360 -9.25 8.47 19.87
N SER A 361 -8.32 8.92 19.02
CA SER A 361 -8.07 10.34 18.83
C SER A 361 -8.80 10.86 17.61
N ASP A 362 -9.74 11.78 17.81
CA ASP A 362 -10.29 12.62 16.74
C ASP A 362 -9.32 13.74 16.32
N SER A 363 -8.10 13.76 16.88
CA SER A 363 -7.11 14.78 16.56
C SER A 363 -6.66 14.70 15.12
N GLY A 364 -6.56 15.84 14.45
CA GLY A 364 -5.97 15.94 13.12
C GLY A 364 -4.45 15.79 13.04
N SER A 365 -3.80 15.36 14.14
CA SER A 365 -2.35 15.23 14.24
C SER A 365 -1.90 13.78 14.34
N MET A 366 -0.81 13.46 13.66
CA MET A 366 -0.08 12.21 13.80
C MET A 366 0.90 12.26 14.99
N VAL A 367 1.30 11.10 15.49
CA VAL A 367 2.38 10.94 16.48
C VAL A 367 3.71 10.49 15.85
N GLY A 368 3.70 10.24 14.55
CA GLY A 368 4.84 9.77 13.75
C GLY A 368 4.34 8.98 12.55
N TYR A 369 5.27 8.50 11.73
CA TYR A 369 4.97 7.62 10.60
C TYR A 369 6.02 6.52 10.48
N SER A 370 5.67 5.43 9.82
CA SER A 370 6.60 4.32 9.55
C SER A 370 6.84 4.14 8.07
N LEU A 371 8.05 3.74 7.71
CA LEU A 371 8.38 3.15 6.42
C LEU A 371 8.86 1.72 6.62
N ILE A 372 8.15 0.74 6.07
CA ILE A 372 8.61 -0.65 5.99
C ILE A 372 9.15 -0.88 4.59
N ASN A 373 10.46 -1.12 4.47
CA ASN A 373 11.06 -1.42 3.18
C ASN A 373 10.43 -2.68 2.57
N ALA A 374 9.77 -2.54 1.42
CA ALA A 374 8.94 -3.59 0.83
C ALA A 374 9.75 -4.80 0.33
N ARG A 375 11.08 -4.66 0.20
CA ARG A 375 11.98 -5.76 -0.17
C ARG A 375 12.57 -6.50 1.03
N SER A 376 13.06 -5.77 2.04
CA SER A 376 13.80 -6.33 3.18
C SER A 376 12.95 -6.55 4.44
N GLY A 377 11.83 -5.84 4.56
CA GLY A 377 10.99 -5.84 5.75
C GLY A 377 11.56 -5.07 6.94
N LYS A 378 12.59 -4.25 6.74
CA LYS A 378 13.09 -3.33 7.78
C LYS A 378 12.07 -2.22 8.02
N LEU A 379 11.67 -2.04 9.28
CA LEU A 379 10.77 -0.97 9.71
C LEU A 379 11.60 0.22 10.21
N THR A 380 11.32 1.41 9.71
CA THR A 380 11.87 2.67 10.22
C THR A 380 10.72 3.55 10.71
N PHE A 381 10.74 3.96 11.97
CA PHE A 381 9.74 4.83 12.56
C PHE A 381 10.30 6.24 12.78
N TYR A 382 9.58 7.27 12.34
CA TYR A 382 9.99 8.67 12.40
C TYR A 382 9.13 9.42 13.43
N GLU A 383 9.77 9.85 14.52
CA GLU A 383 9.11 10.57 15.62
C GLU A 383 9.06 12.09 15.39
N GLU A 384 9.92 12.65 14.52
CA GLU A 384 9.98 14.09 14.24
C GLU A 384 8.65 14.64 13.71
N ALA A 385 7.85 13.81 13.03
CA ALA A 385 6.53 14.20 12.53
C ALA A 385 5.45 14.32 13.63
N ASN A 386 5.76 14.00 14.88
CA ASN A 386 4.81 14.10 15.99
C ASN A 386 4.24 15.52 16.12
N GLY A 387 2.90 15.60 16.16
CA GLY A 387 2.16 16.86 16.21
C GLY A 387 1.81 17.43 14.84
N SER A 388 2.42 16.90 13.76
CA SER A 388 2.09 17.28 12.39
C SER A 388 0.73 16.73 11.95
N LEU A 389 0.13 17.33 10.93
CA LEU A 389 -1.12 16.95 10.29
C LEU A 389 -1.09 15.49 9.83
N ASN A 390 -2.09 14.70 10.19
CA ASN A 390 -2.25 13.32 9.69
C ASN A 390 -2.87 13.26 8.28
N GLY A 391 -2.76 12.10 7.63
CA GLY A 391 -3.24 11.89 6.26
C GLY A 391 -4.74 12.16 6.10
N LYS A 392 -5.54 11.78 7.10
CA LYS A 392 -6.99 12.08 7.15
C LYS A 392 -7.28 13.57 7.14
N SER A 393 -6.47 14.37 7.83
CA SER A 393 -6.66 15.82 7.87
C SER A 393 -6.15 16.49 6.60
N ALA A 394 -5.09 15.97 5.98
CA ALA A 394 -4.65 16.40 4.65
C ALA A 394 -5.72 16.15 3.57
N ILE A 395 -6.37 14.98 3.58
CA ILE A 395 -7.54 14.69 2.74
C ILE A 395 -8.63 15.74 2.95
N ASN A 396 -8.99 16.01 4.21
CA ASN A 396 -10.01 17.01 4.54
C ASN A 396 -9.67 18.42 4.02
N VAL A 397 -8.40 18.82 4.04
CA VAL A 397 -7.95 20.10 3.48
C VAL A 397 -8.17 20.12 1.96
N ALA A 398 -7.72 19.06 1.27
CA ALA A 398 -7.85 18.95 -0.18
C ALA A 398 -9.33 18.96 -0.62
N GLU A 399 -10.19 18.13 -0.01
CA GLU A 399 -11.61 18.03 -0.39
C GLU A 399 -12.40 19.29 -0.06
N LYS A 400 -12.12 19.96 1.07
CA LYS A 400 -12.77 21.23 1.42
C LYS A 400 -12.42 22.34 0.43
N THR A 401 -11.21 22.32 -0.12
CA THR A 401 -10.77 23.28 -1.14
C THR A 401 -11.59 23.15 -2.42
N PHE A 402 -12.01 21.94 -2.79
CA PHE A 402 -12.80 21.63 -4.00
C PHE A 402 -14.21 21.10 -3.69
N ARG A 403 -14.82 21.65 -2.64
CA ARG A 403 -16.12 21.17 -2.15
C ARG A 403 -17.25 21.37 -3.15
N ALA A 404 -17.16 22.40 -4.00
CA ALA A 404 -18.18 22.72 -4.99
C ALA A 404 -18.15 21.71 -6.16
N GLU A 405 -16.96 21.28 -6.54
CA GLU A 405 -16.68 20.33 -7.60
C GLU A 405 -16.97 18.88 -7.17
N LYS A 406 -17.00 18.63 -5.85
CA LYS A 406 -17.18 17.31 -5.24
C LYS A 406 -16.11 16.33 -5.72
N TYR A 407 -14.86 16.79 -5.73
CA TYR A 407 -13.74 15.90 -5.93
C TYR A 407 -13.52 15.04 -4.70
N GLU A 408 -13.19 13.78 -4.93
CA GLU A 408 -12.89 12.77 -3.92
C GLU A 408 -11.38 12.59 -3.86
N ALA A 409 -10.82 12.56 -2.65
CA ALA A 409 -9.41 12.28 -2.48
C ALA A 409 -9.09 10.83 -2.79
N GLY A 410 -7.97 10.63 -3.49
CA GLY A 410 -7.28 9.36 -3.49
C GLY A 410 -6.41 9.22 -2.24
N THR A 411 -5.68 8.12 -2.22
CA THR A 411 -4.70 7.79 -1.20
C THR A 411 -3.68 8.93 -1.00
N PRO A 412 -3.57 9.51 0.21
CA PRO A 412 -2.57 10.54 0.50
C PRO A 412 -1.20 9.89 0.75
N ILE A 413 -0.14 10.49 0.21
CA ILE A 413 1.23 9.99 0.40
C ILE A 413 2.09 11.07 1.05
N LEU A 414 2.77 10.73 2.13
CA LEU A 414 3.67 11.63 2.85
C LEU A 414 5.08 11.54 2.25
N TYR A 415 5.63 12.69 1.86
CA TYR A 415 7.03 12.83 1.43
C TYR A 415 7.73 13.93 2.25
N THR A 416 9.05 13.92 2.27
CA THR A 416 9.83 15.13 2.58
C THR A 416 10.04 15.90 1.28
N ILE A 417 9.45 17.08 1.15
CA ILE A 417 9.59 17.96 -0.02
C ILE A 417 10.18 19.29 0.46
N TYR A 418 11.29 19.71 -0.14
CA TYR A 418 12.01 20.93 0.26
C TYR A 418 12.35 21.00 1.77
N GLY A 419 12.67 19.86 2.36
CA GLY A 419 12.96 19.73 3.79
C GLY A 419 11.73 19.78 4.71
N GLN A 420 10.51 19.76 4.17
CA GLN A 420 9.27 19.78 4.96
C GLN A 420 8.47 18.49 4.73
N PHE A 421 7.79 18.01 5.77
CA PHE A 421 6.81 16.95 5.62
C PHE A 421 5.61 17.47 4.84
N THR A 422 5.28 16.81 3.74
CA THR A 422 4.25 17.25 2.80
C THR A 422 3.41 16.07 2.35
N TRP A 423 2.10 16.22 2.50
CA TRP A 423 1.13 15.27 1.97
C TRP A 423 0.83 15.60 0.51
N VAL A 424 1.03 14.62 -0.37
CA VAL A 424 0.59 14.64 -1.76
C VAL A 424 -0.79 13.99 -1.80
N VAL A 425 -1.82 14.78 -2.10
CA VAL A 425 -3.22 14.34 -2.11
C VAL A 425 -3.80 14.49 -3.51
N PRO A 426 -3.93 13.40 -4.29
CA PRO A 426 -4.58 13.44 -5.58
C PRO A 426 -6.10 13.55 -5.40
N LEU A 427 -6.76 14.39 -6.21
CA LEU A 427 -8.21 14.60 -6.22
C LEU A 427 -8.79 14.14 -7.55
N MET A 428 -9.83 13.31 -7.49
CA MET A 428 -10.50 12.74 -8.64
C MET A 428 -11.96 13.17 -8.72
N ASP A 429 -12.54 13.12 -9.92
CA ASP A 429 -13.99 13.21 -10.07
C ASP A 429 -14.67 11.86 -9.82
N SER A 430 -16.00 11.85 -9.87
CA SER A 430 -16.83 10.65 -9.67
C SER A 430 -16.56 9.50 -10.66
N ASN A 431 -15.78 9.74 -11.73
CA ASN A 431 -15.37 8.73 -12.69
C ASN A 431 -13.91 8.29 -12.49
N SER A 432 -13.33 8.59 -11.32
CA SER A 432 -11.92 8.32 -10.99
C SER A 432 -10.92 9.01 -11.92
N VAL A 433 -11.32 10.09 -12.60
CA VAL A 433 -10.42 10.89 -13.44
C VAL A 433 -9.68 11.87 -12.54
N LEU A 434 -8.34 11.88 -12.59
CA LEU A 434 -7.52 12.86 -11.87
C LEU A 434 -7.86 14.29 -12.35
N ARG A 435 -8.15 15.18 -11.40
CA ARG A 435 -8.53 16.57 -11.65
C ARG A 435 -7.56 17.57 -11.08
N GLN A 436 -7.06 17.32 -9.87
CA GLN A 436 -6.10 18.18 -9.19
C GLN A 436 -5.19 17.30 -8.34
N ILE A 437 -3.99 17.79 -8.06
CA ILE A 437 -3.13 17.28 -7.00
C ILE A 437 -2.97 18.42 -6.01
N VAL A 438 -3.00 18.12 -4.72
CA VAL A 438 -2.83 19.11 -3.64
C VAL A 438 -1.60 18.71 -2.83
N LEU A 439 -0.66 19.65 -2.66
CA LEU A 439 0.46 19.48 -1.72
C LEU A 439 0.09 20.21 -0.43
N VAL A 440 -0.06 19.49 0.67
CA VAL A 440 -0.42 20.06 1.99
C VAL A 440 0.77 19.94 2.93
N ASN A 441 1.25 21.06 3.46
CA ASN A 441 2.30 21.04 4.47
C ASN A 441 1.78 20.40 5.77
N ALA A 442 2.54 19.45 6.32
CA ALA A 442 2.10 18.74 7.51
C ALA A 442 2.25 19.59 8.80
N LYS A 443 3.05 20.65 8.80
CA LYS A 443 3.21 21.54 9.96
C LYS A 443 2.10 22.58 10.08
N ASP A 444 1.63 23.11 8.94
CA ASP A 444 0.52 24.07 8.87
C ASP A 444 -0.41 23.78 7.69
N GLU A 445 -1.64 23.35 7.98
CA GLU A 445 -2.67 23.03 7.00
C GLU A 445 -3.08 24.20 6.08
N LYS A 446 -2.73 25.44 6.45
CA LYS A 446 -2.99 26.63 5.63
C LYS A 446 -1.96 26.80 4.52
N ILE A 447 -0.84 26.07 4.57
CA ILE A 447 0.22 26.12 3.58
C ILE A 447 0.04 24.93 2.65
N TYR A 448 -0.60 25.18 1.52
CA TYR A 448 -0.82 24.19 0.49
C TYR A 448 -0.77 24.82 -0.90
N SER A 449 -0.54 24.00 -1.92
CA SER A 449 -0.70 24.36 -3.33
C SER A 449 -1.53 23.31 -4.03
N TYR A 450 -2.07 23.65 -5.20
CA TYR A 450 -2.78 22.70 -6.04
C TYR A 450 -2.60 23.01 -7.53
N SER A 451 -2.49 21.96 -8.32
CA SER A 451 -2.50 22.02 -9.77
C SER A 451 -2.72 20.63 -10.34
N ASN A 452 -3.19 20.57 -11.58
CA ASN A 452 -3.19 19.38 -12.42
C ASN A 452 -1.92 19.26 -13.26
N GLU A 453 -0.98 20.21 -13.15
CA GLU A 453 0.32 20.21 -13.81
C GLU A 453 1.42 20.13 -12.74
N LYS A 454 2.25 19.08 -12.82
CA LYS A 454 3.28 18.81 -11.80
C LYS A 454 4.24 19.99 -11.59
N SER A 455 4.80 20.57 -12.66
CA SER A 455 5.74 21.70 -12.53
C SER A 455 5.12 22.89 -11.79
N LYS A 456 3.89 23.28 -12.16
CA LYS A 456 3.16 24.36 -11.50
C LYS A 456 2.85 24.03 -10.04
N LEU A 457 2.44 22.80 -9.75
CA LEU A 457 2.13 22.32 -8.39
C LEU A 457 3.30 22.55 -7.43
N PHE A 458 4.50 22.12 -7.83
CA PHE A 458 5.71 22.18 -7.00
C PHE A 458 6.29 23.60 -6.91
N ASN A 459 6.23 24.38 -7.99
CA ASN A 459 6.62 25.79 -7.99
C ASN A 459 5.72 26.63 -7.06
N ASP A 460 4.40 26.45 -7.14
CA ASP A 460 3.44 27.13 -6.26
C ASP A 460 3.66 26.71 -4.79
N TYR A 461 3.99 25.44 -4.55
CA TYR A 461 4.27 24.93 -3.20
C TYR A 461 5.55 25.52 -2.60
N LYS A 462 6.62 25.56 -3.40
CA LYS A 462 7.90 26.16 -3.04
C LYS A 462 7.71 27.63 -2.62
N TYR A 463 6.90 28.36 -3.39
CA TYR A 463 6.51 29.73 -3.05
C TYR A 463 5.71 29.81 -1.75
N ALA A 464 4.71 28.94 -1.57
CA ALA A 464 3.88 28.91 -0.36
C ALA A 464 4.72 28.66 0.91
N ILE A 465 5.67 27.71 0.87
CA ILE A 465 6.59 27.46 1.97
C ILE A 465 7.46 28.70 2.24
N ALA A 466 8.07 29.28 1.20
CA ALA A 466 9.00 30.39 1.36
C ALA A 466 8.35 31.68 1.91
N THR A 467 7.05 31.86 1.69
CA THR A 467 6.34 33.10 2.06
C THR A 467 5.42 32.97 3.27
N LEU A 468 4.80 31.81 3.46
CA LEU A 468 3.79 31.60 4.49
C LEU A 468 4.31 30.85 5.72
N LEU A 469 5.38 30.06 5.57
CA LEU A 469 5.99 29.33 6.69
C LEU A 469 6.90 30.28 7.49
N LYS A 470 6.32 30.94 8.50
CA LYS A 470 7.05 31.87 9.38
C LYS A 470 7.97 31.10 10.35
N ASP A 471 9.17 31.64 10.59
CA ASP A 471 10.14 31.18 11.60
C ASP A 471 10.69 29.73 11.45
N ASP A 472 10.74 29.17 10.24
CA ASP A 472 11.40 27.88 10.01
C ASP A 472 12.79 28.02 9.36
N ASN A 473 13.85 27.85 10.15
CA ASN A 473 15.24 27.88 9.69
C ASN A 473 15.66 26.60 8.92
N THR A 474 14.78 25.60 8.81
CA THR A 474 15.06 24.34 8.10
C THR A 474 14.67 24.37 6.62
N VAL A 475 14.00 25.43 6.17
CA VAL A 475 13.93 25.77 4.75
C VAL A 475 15.26 26.42 4.41
N PRO A 476 16.19 25.79 3.66
CA PRO A 476 17.39 26.48 3.24
C PRO A 476 17.04 27.84 2.65
N ASN A 477 17.70 28.89 3.16
CA ASN A 477 17.72 30.24 2.55
C ASN A 477 18.15 30.22 1.06
N ASN A 478 18.58 29.04 0.58
CA ASN A 478 19.06 28.75 -0.75
C ASN A 478 18.08 27.89 -1.59
N ILE A 479 16.89 27.51 -1.07
CA ILE A 479 15.87 26.79 -1.87
C ILE A 479 15.29 27.75 -2.92
N ALA A 480 15.11 29.00 -2.55
CA ALA A 480 14.90 30.06 -3.50
C ALA A 480 16.27 30.62 -3.90
N ASP A 481 16.59 30.57 -5.18
CA ASP A 481 17.60 31.46 -5.79
C ASP A 481 17.05 32.89 -5.66
N LEU A 482 17.10 33.44 -4.45
CA LEU A 482 16.67 34.80 -4.16
C LEU A 482 17.63 35.72 -4.88
N LYS A 483 17.16 36.26 -5.99
CA LYS A 483 17.93 37.17 -6.83
C LYS A 483 17.39 38.58 -6.64
N ASP A 484 18.33 39.49 -6.48
CA ASP A 484 18.07 40.91 -6.51
C ASP A 484 18.20 41.38 -7.96
N LEU A 485 17.14 42.00 -8.47
CA LEU A 485 17.16 42.70 -9.76
C LEU A 485 16.83 44.17 -9.54
N ASN A 486 17.81 45.01 -9.88
CA ASN A 486 17.64 46.45 -9.94
C ASN A 486 17.55 46.88 -11.39
N GLY A 487 16.50 47.61 -11.74
CA GLY A 487 16.39 48.13 -13.10
C GLY A 487 15.15 48.95 -13.34
N LYS A 488 15.02 49.37 -14.60
CA LYS A 488 13.94 50.22 -15.07
C LYS A 488 12.84 49.38 -15.67
N ILE A 489 11.59 49.71 -15.40
CA ILE A 489 10.44 48.97 -15.93
C ILE A 489 10.26 49.25 -17.43
N SER A 490 10.23 48.19 -18.25
CA SER A 490 10.00 48.26 -19.70
C SER A 490 8.53 48.13 -20.10
N TYR A 491 7.77 47.31 -19.37
CA TYR A 491 6.35 47.03 -19.62
C TYR A 491 5.61 46.84 -18.29
N VAL A 492 4.35 47.28 -18.25
CA VAL A 492 3.42 47.06 -17.12
C VAL A 492 2.06 46.66 -17.68
N TYR A 493 1.44 45.68 -17.03
CA TYR A 493 0.07 45.26 -17.25
C TYR A 493 -0.63 45.14 -15.89
N LYS A 494 -1.86 45.61 -15.81
CA LYS A 494 -2.66 45.59 -14.58
C LYS A 494 -4.00 44.95 -14.87
N SER A 495 -4.39 43.99 -14.04
CA SER A 495 -5.70 43.33 -14.12
C SER A 495 -6.34 43.29 -12.74
N GLU A 496 -7.58 43.76 -12.63
CA GLU A 496 -8.39 43.62 -11.43
C GLU A 496 -8.85 42.17 -11.26
N MET A 497 -8.75 41.65 -10.04
CA MET A 497 -9.17 40.30 -9.64
C MET A 497 -9.79 40.40 -8.25
N GLU A 498 -11.02 39.92 -8.08
CA GLU A 498 -11.87 40.07 -6.88
C GLU A 498 -11.14 40.50 -5.59
N GLY A 499 -11.15 41.81 -5.31
CA GLY A 499 -10.60 42.40 -4.08
C GLY A 499 -9.12 42.84 -4.14
N SER A 500 -8.41 42.63 -5.26
CA SER A 500 -7.03 43.06 -5.47
C SER A 500 -6.74 43.43 -6.93
N THR A 501 -5.61 44.09 -7.17
CA THR A 501 -5.07 44.29 -8.52
C THR A 501 -3.81 43.46 -8.67
N VAL A 502 -3.80 42.57 -9.65
CA VAL A 502 -2.59 41.84 -10.05
C VAL A 502 -1.83 42.73 -11.04
N VAL A 503 -0.59 43.07 -10.68
CA VAL A 503 0.30 43.88 -11.51
C VAL A 503 1.42 43.00 -12.04
N ARG A 504 1.55 42.95 -13.36
CA ARG A 504 2.62 42.25 -14.07
C ARG A 504 3.53 43.27 -14.73
N PHE A 505 4.84 43.14 -14.55
CA PHE A 505 5.79 44.07 -15.13
C PHE A 505 7.06 43.36 -15.60
N MET A 506 7.79 44.01 -16.50
CA MET A 506 9.10 43.54 -16.99
C MET A 506 10.15 44.60 -16.71
N VAL A 507 11.37 44.17 -16.43
CA VAL A 507 12.53 45.05 -16.21
C VAL A 507 13.40 45.04 -17.46
N GLU A 508 13.94 46.20 -17.86
CA GLU A 508 14.81 46.34 -19.03
C GLU A 508 15.97 45.34 -19.01
N GLY A 509 16.13 44.59 -20.09
CA GLY A 509 17.18 43.57 -20.21
C GLY A 509 16.82 42.20 -19.64
N ASP A 510 15.70 42.09 -18.91
CA ASP A 510 15.16 40.83 -18.41
C ASP A 510 13.97 40.37 -19.28
N LYS A 511 13.89 39.07 -19.53
CA LYS A 511 12.80 38.46 -20.34
C LYS A 511 11.64 37.95 -19.47
N ARG A 512 11.82 37.91 -18.15
CA ARG A 512 10.83 37.43 -17.20
C ARG A 512 9.76 38.48 -16.93
N ILE A 513 8.58 38.01 -16.56
CA ILE A 513 7.41 38.80 -16.19
C ILE A 513 7.24 38.71 -14.68
N PHE A 514 7.53 39.78 -13.98
CA PHE A 514 7.36 39.87 -12.54
C PHE A 514 5.89 40.11 -12.19
N GLN A 515 5.35 39.35 -11.25
CA GLN A 515 3.96 39.44 -10.81
C GLN A 515 3.88 39.79 -9.32
N VAL A 516 3.03 40.78 -9.00
CA VAL A 516 2.72 41.18 -7.62
C VAL A 516 1.22 41.41 -7.44
N SER A 517 0.72 41.19 -6.23
CA SER A 517 -0.62 41.56 -5.81
C SER A 517 -0.61 42.90 -5.07
N SER A 518 -1.63 43.73 -5.28
CA SER A 518 -1.82 44.97 -4.52
C SER A 518 -2.10 44.75 -3.04
N ASN A 519 -2.45 43.52 -2.62
CA ASN A 519 -2.64 43.20 -1.20
C ASN A 519 -1.31 43.17 -0.45
N ASP A 520 -0.28 42.60 -1.07
CA ASP A 520 1.06 42.46 -0.49
C ASP A 520 1.91 43.71 -0.77
N PHE A 521 1.72 44.32 -1.95
CA PHE A 521 2.42 45.52 -2.39
C PHE A 521 1.41 46.61 -2.79
N PRO A 522 0.87 47.39 -1.84
CA PRO A 522 -0.17 48.38 -2.12
C PRO A 522 0.22 49.41 -3.19
N TYR A 523 1.49 49.83 -3.21
CA TYR A 523 1.98 50.79 -4.19
C TYR A 523 2.22 50.21 -5.59
N SER A 524 2.12 48.88 -5.77
CA SER A 524 2.28 48.24 -7.08
C SER A 524 1.26 48.75 -8.12
N ILE A 525 0.09 49.20 -7.69
CA ILE A 525 -0.94 49.77 -8.57
C ILE A 525 -0.46 51.04 -9.29
N PHE A 526 0.57 51.72 -8.77
CA PHE A 526 1.15 52.93 -9.35
C PHE A 526 2.38 52.64 -10.23
N LEU A 527 2.81 51.38 -10.37
CA LEU A 527 3.89 51.01 -11.27
C LEU A 527 3.58 51.48 -12.68
N ASP A 528 4.54 52.13 -13.32
CA ASP A 528 4.44 52.59 -14.70
C ASP A 528 5.76 52.39 -15.43
N LYS A 529 5.68 52.37 -16.76
CA LYS A 529 6.85 52.23 -17.62
C LYS A 529 7.84 53.35 -17.33
N GLY A 530 9.08 52.97 -17.11
CA GLY A 530 10.19 53.88 -16.89
C GLY A 530 10.51 54.20 -15.43
N MET A 531 9.76 53.66 -14.47
CA MET A 531 10.12 53.72 -13.05
C MET A 531 11.27 52.77 -12.74
N ASN A 532 12.08 53.10 -11.73
CA ASN A 532 13.10 52.20 -11.21
C ASN A 532 12.50 51.36 -10.08
N VAL A 533 12.86 50.08 -10.09
CA VAL A 533 12.46 49.12 -9.06
C VAL A 533 13.65 48.31 -8.60
N ASN A 534 13.64 47.97 -7.32
CA ASN A 534 14.43 46.89 -6.76
C ASN A 534 13.47 45.73 -6.46
N VAL A 535 13.75 44.59 -7.06
CA VAL A 535 12.92 43.40 -7.00
C VAL A 535 13.75 42.29 -6.39
N LYS A 536 13.33 41.76 -5.24
CA LYS A 536 13.78 40.46 -4.75
C LYS A 536 12.77 39.41 -5.17
N PHE A 537 13.22 38.38 -5.86
CA PHE A 537 12.34 37.34 -6.35
C PHE A 537 13.01 35.98 -6.28
N ILE A 538 12.18 34.95 -6.30
CA ILE A 538 12.62 33.55 -6.34
C ILE A 538 12.82 33.17 -7.81
N ASP A 539 14.03 32.86 -8.24
CA ASP A 539 14.26 32.38 -9.61
C ASP A 539 13.76 30.94 -9.74
N THR A 540 12.61 30.77 -10.38
CA THR A 540 11.96 29.46 -10.64
C THR A 540 12.16 28.97 -12.07
N GLU A 541 13.06 29.60 -12.85
CA GLU A 541 13.25 29.37 -14.30
C GLU A 541 12.01 29.61 -15.19
N GLU A 542 10.88 29.99 -14.58
CA GLU A 542 9.62 30.29 -15.25
C GLU A 542 9.63 31.65 -15.97
N THR A 543 8.76 31.78 -16.96
CA THR A 543 8.58 33.08 -17.66
C THR A 543 7.89 34.10 -16.78
N VAL A 544 6.99 33.67 -15.88
CA VAL A 544 6.29 34.54 -14.92
C VAL A 544 6.82 34.23 -13.52
N VAL A 545 7.26 35.26 -12.80
CA VAL A 545 7.99 35.13 -11.55
C VAL A 545 7.36 36.00 -10.47
N THR A 546 7.14 35.43 -9.29
CA THR A 546 6.55 36.16 -8.17
C THR A 546 7.62 36.89 -7.36
N VAL A 547 7.32 38.12 -6.98
CA VAL A 547 8.23 39.00 -6.26
C VAL A 547 8.01 38.88 -4.74
N GLN A 548 9.08 38.74 -3.98
CA GLN A 548 9.08 38.67 -2.51
C GLN A 548 9.25 40.04 -1.86
N GLU A 549 10.10 40.91 -2.43
CA GLU A 549 10.21 42.30 -2.01
C GLU A 549 10.22 43.19 -3.25
N LEU A 550 9.42 44.26 -3.22
CA LEU A 550 9.37 45.27 -4.26
C LEU A 550 9.58 46.63 -3.62
N VAL A 551 10.68 47.29 -3.98
CA VAL A 551 10.92 48.70 -3.66
C VAL A 551 10.76 49.51 -4.93
N ILE A 552 9.89 50.51 -4.89
CA ILE A 552 9.60 51.40 -6.01
C ILE A 552 10.22 52.76 -5.71
N ASP A 553 11.13 53.21 -6.57
CA ASP A 553 11.74 54.54 -6.40
C ASP A 553 10.64 55.63 -6.45
N GLY A 554 10.52 56.40 -5.37
CA GLY A 554 9.50 57.43 -5.19
C GLY A 554 8.38 57.06 -4.20
N PHE A 555 8.27 55.79 -3.82
CA PHE A 555 7.38 55.28 -2.78
C PHE A 555 8.22 54.48 -1.79
N LYS A 556 8.85 55.19 -0.83
CA LYS A 556 9.63 54.57 0.26
C LYS A 556 8.75 54.24 1.46
#